data_AF-A0A9D7BA70-F1
#
_entry.id   AF-A0A9D7BA70-F1
#
_cell.length_a   1.000
_cell.length_b   1.000
_cell.length_c   1.000
_cell.angle_alpha   90.00
_cell.angle_beta   90.00
_cell.angle_gamma   90.00
#
_symmetry.space_group_name_H-M   'P 1'
#
loop_
_entity.id
_entity.type
_entity.pdbx_description
1 polymer ?
#
loop_
_entity_poly.entity_id
_entity_poly.type
_entity_poly.pdbx_seq_one_letter_code
_entity_poly.pdbx_strand_id
1 'polypeptide(L)'
;MARPDMLPALLAGPVALLIFIANTAWRDRALRRFAQSGTLARMMPGVSAARNLGRYLLLRTGIGLAGIRAACPAARLPPETVKGKGIDLMLCVDVSNSMECEDLRPSRMMATRRAMLQLIDRLKGDRLGIVVFAGDAYVQLPLTTDRSAAKLFIRTIGTHSVANQGTAIGAAIDLALQAFKEESPAGKAIIVISDGENHEDDAPLAAEQAAAAGIVVHAIGIGTPQGAPIPVKKGGQNLGFRKDRNGSTVVTRLNEPLLRRIASAGNGTYVRASSSNMGIVELVEQLKQMEQAEVGSMRYTAYDDRYQWPWVRRWPASPCTCSLESGETRARCGTHPCHETHPPSCPAPVRRLLHAGGAHGRARAPARRLRIRRR
;
A
#
# COMPACT_ATOMS: atom_id res chain seq x y z
N MET A 1 -27.73 -0.76 5.31
CA MET A 1 -28.84 0.09 5.80
C MET A 1 -30.08 -0.35 5.04
N ALA A 2 -31.14 -0.81 5.70
CA ALA A 2 -32.42 -0.92 5.02
C ALA A 2 -32.82 0.48 4.57
N ARG A 3 -33.13 0.69 3.28
CA ARG A 3 -33.58 1.99 2.77
C ARG A 3 -35.02 2.21 3.25
N PRO A 4 -35.27 3.04 4.28
CA PRO A 4 -36.63 3.21 4.81
C PRO A 4 -37.57 3.81 3.76
N ASP A 5 -37.02 4.55 2.79
CA ASP A 5 -37.76 5.17 1.69
C ASP A 5 -38.40 4.16 0.73
N MET A 6 -37.98 2.89 0.77
CA MET A 6 -38.52 1.81 -0.07
C MET A 6 -39.52 0.89 0.66
N LEU A 7 -39.78 1.11 1.95
CA LEU A 7 -40.91 0.48 2.67
C LEU A 7 -42.27 0.64 1.96
N PRO A 8 -42.65 1.80 1.37
CA PRO A 8 -43.92 1.93 0.66
C PRO A 8 -44.03 1.02 -0.58
N ALA A 9 -42.92 0.55 -1.17
CA ALA A 9 -42.97 -0.39 -2.28
C ALA A 9 -43.58 -1.75 -1.88
N LEU A 10 -43.53 -2.11 -0.59
CA LEU A 10 -44.15 -3.33 -0.07
C LEU A 10 -45.69 -3.24 -0.06
N LEU A 11 -46.25 -2.02 -0.03
CA LEU A 11 -47.70 -1.78 -0.09
C LEU A 11 -48.29 -2.04 -1.49
N ALA A 12 -47.45 -2.17 -2.53
CA ALA A 12 -47.92 -2.49 -3.88
C ALA A 12 -48.63 -3.86 -3.95
N GLY A 13 -48.22 -4.83 -3.12
CA GLY A 13 -48.84 -6.15 -3.02
C GLY A 13 -50.31 -6.12 -2.56
N PRO A 14 -50.63 -5.53 -1.38
CA PRO A 14 -52.02 -5.41 -0.92
C PRO A 14 -52.88 -4.50 -1.81
N VAL A 15 -52.32 -3.46 -2.44
CA VAL A 15 -53.05 -2.62 -3.39
C VAL A 15 -53.48 -3.43 -4.62
N ALA A 16 -52.60 -4.28 -5.17
CA ALA A 16 -52.95 -5.17 -6.28
C ALA A 16 -54.06 -6.18 -5.91
N LEU A 17 -54.11 -6.62 -4.64
CA LEU A 17 -55.18 -7.48 -4.12
C LEU A 17 -56.53 -6.77 -4.06
N LEU A 18 -56.55 -5.53 -3.58
CA LEU A 18 -57.76 -4.72 -3.54
C LEU A 18 -58.31 -4.45 -4.95
N ILE A 19 -57.44 -4.12 -5.91
CA ILE A 19 -57.83 -3.92 -7.32
C ILE A 19 -58.41 -5.22 -7.90
N PHE A 20 -57.82 -6.38 -7.61
CA PHE A 20 -58.33 -7.66 -8.10
C PHE A 20 -59.71 -8.00 -7.53
N ILE A 21 -59.92 -7.86 -6.22
CA ILE A 21 -61.22 -8.10 -5.56
C ILE A 21 -62.26 -7.10 -6.05
N ALA A 22 -61.90 -5.83 -6.22
CA ALA A 22 -62.79 -4.81 -6.74
C ALA A 22 -63.22 -5.12 -8.19
N ASN A 23 -62.28 -5.55 -9.04
CA ASN A 23 -62.55 -5.90 -10.43
C ASN A 23 -63.44 -7.16 -10.54
N THR A 24 -63.20 -8.19 -9.73
CA THR A 24 -64.06 -9.39 -9.72
C THR A 24 -65.45 -9.08 -9.18
N ALA A 25 -65.56 -8.33 -8.09
CA ALA A 25 -66.85 -7.91 -7.54
C ALA A 25 -67.62 -6.98 -8.48
N TRP A 26 -66.93 -6.05 -9.15
CA TRP A 26 -67.53 -5.16 -10.15
C TRP A 26 -68.02 -5.96 -11.37
N ARG A 27 -67.20 -6.87 -11.88
CA ARG A 27 -67.56 -7.77 -12.99
C ARG A 27 -68.78 -8.61 -12.63
N ASP A 28 -68.80 -9.21 -11.45
CA ASP A 28 -69.92 -10.06 -11.01
C ASP A 28 -71.20 -9.24 -10.80
N ARG A 29 -71.10 -7.99 -10.29
CA ARG A 29 -72.23 -7.06 -10.19
C ARG A 29 -72.73 -6.61 -11.57
N ALA A 30 -71.82 -6.31 -12.50
CA ALA A 30 -72.17 -5.91 -13.86
C ALA A 30 -72.85 -7.06 -14.62
N LEU A 31 -72.32 -8.27 -14.54
CA LEU A 31 -72.90 -9.46 -15.19
C LEU A 31 -74.29 -9.79 -14.64
N ARG A 32 -74.51 -9.64 -13.32
CA ARG A 32 -75.84 -9.80 -12.70
C ARG A 32 -76.88 -8.79 -13.18
N ARG A 33 -76.49 -7.65 -13.74
CA ARG A 33 -77.41 -6.67 -14.33
C ARG A 33 -77.90 -7.08 -15.73
N PHE A 34 -77.15 -7.92 -16.44
CA PHE A 34 -77.45 -8.30 -17.82
C PHE A 34 -78.07 -9.71 -17.96
N ALA A 35 -77.91 -10.61 -17.00
CA ALA A 35 -78.47 -11.96 -17.08
C ALA A 35 -78.70 -12.63 -15.71
N GLN A 36 -79.72 -13.49 -15.63
CA GLN A 36 -79.98 -14.35 -14.48
C GLN A 36 -78.91 -15.45 -14.36
N SER A 37 -78.59 -15.87 -13.13
CA SER A 37 -77.42 -16.71 -12.79
C SER A 37 -77.34 -18.05 -13.54
N GLY A 38 -78.46 -18.59 -14.02
CA GLY A 38 -78.50 -19.85 -14.77
C GLY A 38 -78.08 -19.74 -16.24
N THR A 39 -78.30 -18.60 -16.91
CA THR A 39 -78.04 -18.40 -18.35
C THR A 39 -76.61 -17.93 -18.64
N LEU A 40 -75.98 -17.25 -17.68
CA LEU A 40 -74.59 -16.77 -17.77
C LEU A 40 -73.56 -17.89 -17.94
N ALA A 41 -73.78 -19.04 -17.31
CA ALA A 41 -72.87 -20.19 -17.39
C ALA A 41 -72.83 -20.81 -18.81
N ARG A 42 -73.92 -20.70 -19.59
CA ARG A 42 -74.00 -21.22 -20.97
C ARG A 42 -73.41 -20.27 -22.02
N MET A 43 -73.43 -18.96 -21.76
CA MET A 43 -72.91 -17.95 -22.71
C MET A 43 -71.40 -17.72 -22.59
N MET A 44 -70.76 -18.09 -21.48
CA MET A 44 -69.32 -17.92 -21.28
C MET A 44 -68.61 -19.20 -20.77
N PRO A 45 -68.60 -20.30 -21.53
CA PRO A 45 -67.96 -21.56 -21.10
C PRO A 45 -66.42 -21.49 -20.99
N GLY A 46 -65.79 -20.39 -21.38
CA GLY A 46 -64.33 -20.22 -21.38
C GLY A 46 -63.70 -19.53 -20.15
N VAL A 47 -64.50 -18.96 -19.24
CA VAL A 47 -63.98 -18.24 -18.06
C VAL A 47 -63.76 -19.19 -16.88
N SER A 48 -62.61 -19.84 -16.86
CA SER A 48 -62.16 -20.61 -15.70
C SER A 48 -61.70 -19.66 -14.58
N ALA A 49 -62.42 -19.68 -13.45
CA ALA A 49 -62.02 -18.96 -12.24
C ALA A 49 -60.64 -19.39 -11.74
N ALA A 50 -60.29 -20.67 -11.90
CA ALA A 50 -58.98 -21.22 -11.51
C ALA A 50 -57.84 -20.60 -12.34
N ARG A 51 -58.04 -20.34 -13.64
CA ARG A 51 -57.02 -19.73 -14.50
C ARG A 51 -56.78 -18.26 -14.15
N ASN A 52 -57.84 -17.52 -13.81
CA ASN A 52 -57.72 -16.13 -13.35
C ASN A 52 -57.08 -16.04 -11.96
N LEU A 53 -57.45 -16.94 -11.05
CA LEU A 53 -56.81 -17.04 -9.73
C LEU A 53 -55.32 -17.38 -9.85
N GLY A 54 -54.96 -18.31 -10.75
CA GLY A 54 -53.57 -18.67 -11.04
C GLY A 54 -52.74 -17.49 -11.57
N ARG A 55 -53.27 -16.74 -12.55
CA ARG A 55 -52.61 -15.51 -13.07
C ARG A 55 -52.41 -14.47 -11.97
N TYR A 56 -53.42 -14.28 -11.12
CA TYR A 56 -53.37 -13.33 -10.03
C TYR A 56 -52.33 -13.71 -8.96
N LEU A 57 -52.34 -14.98 -8.54
CA LEU A 57 -51.37 -15.50 -7.56
C LEU A 57 -49.93 -15.34 -8.08
N LEU A 58 -49.70 -15.63 -9.37
CA LEU A 58 -48.38 -15.55 -10.00
C LEU A 58 -47.88 -14.10 -10.12
N LEU A 59 -48.77 -13.15 -10.43
CA LEU A 59 -48.43 -11.73 -10.44
C LEU A 59 -48.11 -11.22 -9.02
N ARG A 60 -48.90 -11.64 -8.02
CA ARG A 60 -48.69 -11.25 -6.61
C ARG A 60 -47.37 -11.77 -6.06
N THR A 61 -47.01 -13.02 -6.30
CA THR A 61 -45.71 -13.56 -5.88
C THR A 61 -44.55 -12.88 -6.61
N GLY A 62 -44.71 -12.56 -7.90
CA GLY A 62 -43.72 -11.81 -8.67
C GLY A 62 -43.42 -10.42 -8.06
N ILE A 63 -44.46 -9.65 -7.74
CA ILE A 63 -44.32 -8.32 -7.12
C ILE A 63 -43.71 -8.43 -5.71
N GLY A 64 -44.10 -9.44 -4.94
CA GLY A 64 -43.53 -9.68 -3.61
C GLY A 64 -42.02 -9.95 -3.64
N LEU A 65 -41.58 -10.80 -4.59
CA LEU A 65 -40.15 -11.09 -4.77
C LEU A 65 -39.36 -9.86 -5.24
N ALA A 66 -39.94 -9.03 -6.12
CA ALA A 66 -39.33 -7.77 -6.55
C ALA A 66 -39.19 -6.76 -5.40
N GLY A 67 -40.19 -6.68 -4.51
CA GLY A 67 -40.13 -5.85 -3.31
C GLY A 67 -39.01 -6.28 -2.34
N ILE A 68 -38.87 -7.58 -2.10
CA ILE A 68 -37.79 -8.11 -1.24
C ILE A 68 -36.41 -7.84 -1.86
N ARG A 69 -36.27 -7.96 -3.20
CA ARG A 69 -35.06 -7.60 -3.94
C ARG A 69 -34.70 -6.13 -3.74
N ALA A 70 -35.68 -5.23 -3.78
CA ALA A 70 -35.49 -3.79 -3.60
C ALA A 70 -35.16 -3.42 -2.14
N ALA A 71 -35.73 -4.14 -1.17
CA ALA A 71 -35.49 -3.92 0.25
C ALA A 71 -34.04 -4.21 0.69
N CYS A 72 -33.27 -4.94 -0.13
CA CYS A 72 -31.82 -5.17 -0.02
C CYS A 72 -31.33 -5.31 1.45
N PRO A 73 -31.45 -6.50 2.06
CA PRO A 73 -30.88 -6.75 3.38
C PRO A 73 -29.36 -6.82 3.23
N ALA A 74 -28.72 -5.66 3.23
CA ALA A 74 -27.29 -5.59 3.21
C ALA A 74 -26.74 -6.00 4.57
N ALA A 75 -26.19 -7.21 4.62
CA ALA A 75 -25.46 -7.69 5.77
C ALA A 75 -24.20 -6.83 5.94
N ARG A 76 -24.13 -6.10 7.05
CA ARG A 76 -22.92 -5.37 7.44
C ARG A 76 -21.85 -6.42 7.78
N LEU A 77 -20.81 -6.53 6.97
CA LEU A 77 -19.63 -7.29 7.36
C LEU A 77 -18.99 -6.60 8.57
N PRO A 78 -18.40 -7.36 9.51
CA PRO A 78 -17.57 -6.76 10.55
C PRO A 78 -16.46 -5.92 9.89
N PRO A 79 -16.15 -4.74 10.43
CA PRO A 79 -15.11 -3.88 9.86
C PRO A 79 -13.80 -4.67 9.78
N GLU A 80 -13.21 -4.73 8.59
CA GLU A 80 -11.88 -5.30 8.41
C GLU A 80 -10.85 -4.26 8.86
N THR A 81 -10.10 -4.58 9.90
CA THR A 81 -9.06 -3.70 10.44
C THR A 81 -7.81 -3.83 9.57
N VAL A 82 -7.69 -3.00 8.54
CA VAL A 82 -6.40 -2.79 7.89
C VAL A 82 -5.55 -1.97 8.85
N LYS A 83 -4.75 -2.66 9.67
CA LYS A 83 -3.72 -2.03 10.49
C LYS A 83 -2.78 -1.29 9.54
N GLY A 84 -2.78 0.04 9.57
CA GLY A 84 -1.70 0.84 8.98
C GLY A 84 -0.44 0.48 9.76
N LYS A 85 0.33 -0.44 9.20
CA LYS A 85 1.61 -0.89 9.75
C LYS A 85 2.69 -0.15 8.99
N GLY A 86 3.47 0.63 9.70
CA GLY A 86 4.64 1.25 9.13
C GLY A 86 5.09 2.43 9.95
N ILE A 87 6.37 2.74 9.82
CA ILE A 87 6.99 3.96 10.33
C ILE A 87 7.25 4.92 9.17
N ASP A 88 7.27 6.21 9.48
CA ASP A 88 7.77 7.24 8.58
C ASP A 88 9.24 7.48 8.91
N LEU A 89 10.12 7.08 8.00
CA LEU A 89 11.56 7.13 8.17
C LEU A 89 12.20 8.20 7.29
N MET A 90 12.93 9.14 7.88
CA MET A 90 13.75 10.11 7.14
C MET A 90 15.23 9.79 7.28
N LEU A 91 15.90 9.54 6.15
CA LEU A 91 17.35 9.36 6.11
C LEU A 91 18.03 10.69 5.81
N CYS A 92 18.77 11.23 6.76
CA CYS A 92 19.61 12.40 6.57
C CYS A 92 21.04 11.94 6.27
N VAL A 93 21.53 12.19 5.07
CA VAL A 93 22.81 11.67 4.57
C VAL A 93 23.80 12.80 4.32
N ASP A 94 24.96 12.70 4.96
CA ASP A 94 26.08 13.58 4.72
C ASP A 94 26.69 13.31 3.33
N VAL A 95 26.78 14.36 2.53
CA VAL A 95 27.37 14.37 1.18
C VAL A 95 28.53 15.35 1.09
N SER A 96 29.09 15.76 2.22
CA SER A 96 30.31 16.55 2.26
C SER A 96 31.51 15.78 1.68
N ASN A 97 32.53 16.52 1.28
CA ASN A 97 33.73 15.93 0.69
C ASN A 97 34.51 14.97 1.63
N SER A 98 34.33 15.02 2.95
CA SER A 98 34.97 14.06 3.87
C SER A 98 34.42 12.64 3.68
N MET A 99 33.22 12.50 3.10
CA MET A 99 32.62 11.21 2.76
C MET A 99 33.28 10.51 1.55
N GLU A 100 34.19 11.17 0.83
CA GLU A 100 35.06 10.49 -0.16
C GLU A 100 36.25 9.75 0.46
N CYS A 101 36.45 9.87 1.78
CA CYS A 101 37.53 9.17 2.47
C CYS A 101 37.40 7.63 2.35
N GLU A 102 38.53 6.93 2.32
CA GLU A 102 38.62 5.48 2.07
C GLU A 102 38.99 4.65 3.31
N ASP A 103 38.83 5.22 4.50
CA ASP A 103 39.02 4.48 5.75
C ASP A 103 38.04 3.29 5.89
N LEU A 104 36.84 3.40 5.32
CA LEU A 104 35.97 2.27 5.00
C LEU A 104 35.98 2.02 3.49
N ARG A 105 36.44 0.82 3.09
CA ARG A 105 36.49 0.45 1.67
C ARG A 105 35.09 0.23 1.08
N PRO A 106 34.81 0.70 -0.16
CA PRO A 106 35.72 1.44 -1.04
C PRO A 106 35.79 2.96 -0.77
N SER A 107 34.74 3.57 -0.23
CA SER A 107 34.75 4.92 0.36
C SER A 107 33.62 5.02 1.40
N ARG A 108 33.66 6.01 2.31
CA ARG A 108 32.58 6.26 3.29
C ARG A 108 31.22 6.43 2.59
N MET A 109 31.16 7.21 1.51
CA MET A 109 29.94 7.43 0.70
C MET A 109 29.45 6.12 0.07
N MET A 110 30.36 5.32 -0.50
CA MET A 110 29.98 4.04 -1.11
C MET A 110 29.52 3.01 -0.08
N ALA A 111 30.14 3.00 1.10
CA ALA A 111 29.65 2.25 2.25
C ALA A 111 28.23 2.71 2.58
N THR A 112 28.02 4.01 2.81
CA THR A 112 26.72 4.62 3.11
C THR A 112 25.61 4.19 2.15
N ARG A 113 25.83 4.30 0.83
CA ARG A 113 24.85 3.85 -0.18
C ARG A 113 24.52 2.37 -0.02
N ARG A 114 25.51 1.52 0.25
CA ARG A 114 25.30 0.09 0.50
C ARG A 114 24.46 -0.14 1.76
N ALA A 115 24.68 0.63 2.84
CA ALA A 115 23.83 0.58 4.04
C ALA A 115 22.39 0.91 3.70
N MET A 116 22.17 2.04 3.05
CA MET A 116 20.82 2.52 2.76
C MET A 116 20.06 1.52 1.88
N LEU A 117 20.72 0.92 0.88
CA LEU A 117 20.10 -0.13 0.06
C LEU A 117 19.71 -1.36 0.90
N GLN A 118 20.59 -1.81 1.81
CA GLN A 118 20.30 -2.93 2.71
C GLN A 118 19.19 -2.60 3.73
N LEU A 119 19.11 -1.35 4.19
CA LEU A 119 18.07 -0.87 5.08
C LEU A 119 16.71 -0.92 4.37
N ILE A 120 16.61 -0.39 3.16
CA ILE A 120 15.36 -0.38 2.36
C ILE A 120 14.84 -1.79 2.09
N ASP A 121 15.73 -2.76 1.87
CA ASP A 121 15.35 -4.15 1.65
C ASP A 121 14.72 -4.79 2.90
N ARG A 122 14.98 -4.25 4.09
CA ARG A 122 14.44 -4.74 5.37
C ARG A 122 13.14 -4.05 5.78
N LEU A 123 12.89 -2.83 5.31
CA LEU A 123 11.67 -2.07 5.60
C LEU A 123 10.44 -2.73 4.94
N LYS A 124 9.33 -2.87 5.67
CA LYS A 124 8.14 -3.63 5.27
C LYS A 124 6.84 -2.83 5.46
N GLY A 125 6.51 -1.98 4.49
CA GLY A 125 5.28 -1.16 4.51
C GLY A 125 5.52 0.28 4.97
N ASP A 126 6.77 0.57 5.36
CA ASP A 126 7.23 1.87 5.82
C ASP A 126 7.31 2.92 4.71
N ARG A 127 7.12 4.19 5.07
CA ARG A 127 7.39 5.34 4.20
C ARG A 127 8.82 5.80 4.44
N LEU A 128 9.52 6.12 3.36
CA LEU A 128 10.92 6.54 3.39
C LEU A 128 11.05 7.89 2.70
N GLY A 129 11.78 8.80 3.34
CA GLY A 129 12.30 10.03 2.73
C GLY A 129 13.82 10.06 2.81
N ILE A 130 14.43 10.88 1.97
CA ILE A 130 15.88 11.11 1.97
C ILE A 130 16.14 12.61 1.93
N VAL A 131 16.84 13.10 2.95
CA VAL A 131 17.46 14.42 3.01
C VAL A 131 18.95 14.22 2.83
N VAL A 132 19.57 15.06 2.03
CA VAL A 132 21.03 15.09 1.87
C VAL A 132 21.52 16.44 2.33
N PHE A 133 22.69 16.47 2.95
CA PHE A 133 23.25 17.69 3.49
C PHE A 133 24.77 17.76 3.34
N ALA A 134 25.25 18.97 3.12
CA ALA A 134 26.65 19.36 3.25
C ALA A 134 26.66 20.73 3.95
N GLY A 135 27.03 21.82 3.27
CA GLY A 135 26.88 23.16 3.84
C GLY A 135 25.41 23.59 3.97
N ASP A 136 24.56 23.09 3.07
CA ASP A 136 23.10 23.25 3.13
C ASP A 136 22.42 21.88 3.11
N ALA A 137 21.17 21.81 3.57
CA ALA A 137 20.33 20.62 3.53
C ALA A 137 19.20 20.74 2.50
N TYR A 138 18.90 19.66 1.79
CA TYR A 138 17.78 19.60 0.83
C TYR A 138 17.11 18.23 0.80
N VAL A 139 15.80 18.23 0.52
CA VAL A 139 15.01 17.00 0.38
C VAL A 139 15.28 16.40 -1.00
N GLN A 140 15.97 15.27 -1.03
CA GLN A 140 16.24 14.52 -2.26
C GLN A 140 15.07 13.63 -2.66
N LEU A 141 14.36 13.09 -1.67
CA LEU A 141 13.21 12.22 -1.84
C LEU A 141 12.17 12.54 -0.76
N PRO A 142 10.99 13.07 -1.13
CA PRO A 142 9.87 13.17 -0.20
C PRO A 142 9.42 11.79 0.31
N LEU A 143 8.71 11.75 1.44
CA LEU A 143 8.21 10.51 2.03
C LEU A 143 7.39 9.71 1.01
N THR A 144 7.83 8.49 0.71
CA THR A 144 7.18 7.59 -0.25
C THR A 144 7.22 6.14 0.21
N THR A 145 6.23 5.34 -0.20
CA THR A 145 6.23 3.88 -0.04
C THR A 145 6.97 3.16 -1.19
N ASP A 146 7.33 3.88 -2.27
CA ASP A 146 8.00 3.29 -3.42
C ASP A 146 9.50 3.08 -3.17
N ARG A 147 9.84 1.85 -2.76
CA ARG A 147 11.22 1.39 -2.57
C ARG A 147 12.05 1.42 -3.86
N SER A 148 11.43 1.24 -5.02
CA SER A 148 12.14 1.21 -6.30
C SER A 148 12.64 2.60 -6.67
N ALA A 149 11.78 3.61 -6.50
CA ALA A 149 12.15 5.01 -6.64
C ALA A 149 13.27 5.36 -5.65
N ALA A 150 13.14 4.97 -4.38
CA ALA A 150 14.16 5.24 -3.37
C ALA A 150 15.55 4.66 -3.72
N LYS A 151 15.60 3.42 -4.19
CA LYS A 151 16.84 2.79 -4.66
C LYS A 151 17.47 3.52 -5.84
N LEU A 152 16.67 4.10 -6.73
CA LEU A 152 17.16 4.92 -7.84
C LEU A 152 17.83 6.19 -7.30
N PHE A 153 17.18 6.92 -6.39
CA PHE A 153 17.74 8.13 -5.79
C PHE A 153 19.02 7.86 -5.00
N ILE A 154 19.09 6.78 -4.22
CA ILE A 154 20.32 6.44 -3.47
C ILE A 154 21.51 6.19 -4.39
N ARG A 155 21.29 5.64 -5.58
CA ARG A 155 22.35 5.40 -6.55
C ARG A 155 22.90 6.70 -7.16
N THR A 156 22.13 7.79 -7.16
CA THR A 156 22.53 9.08 -7.73
C THR A 156 23.12 10.05 -6.70
N ILE A 157 22.89 9.85 -5.40
CA ILE A 157 23.45 10.69 -4.33
C ILE A 157 24.97 10.60 -4.33
N GLY A 158 25.69 11.72 -4.38
CA GLY A 158 27.14 11.76 -4.24
C GLY A 158 27.64 13.09 -3.69
N THR A 159 28.95 13.20 -3.49
CA THR A 159 29.57 14.39 -2.89
C THR A 159 29.53 15.64 -3.77
N HIS A 160 29.30 15.44 -5.07
CA HIS A 160 29.07 16.50 -6.04
C HIS A 160 27.59 16.91 -6.17
N SER A 161 26.69 16.32 -5.39
CA SER A 161 25.27 16.66 -5.43
C SER A 161 24.96 18.02 -4.78
N VAL A 162 25.81 18.49 -3.86
CA VAL A 162 25.70 19.83 -3.24
C VAL A 162 26.81 20.74 -3.73
N ALA A 163 26.44 21.97 -4.13
CA ALA A 163 27.41 23.00 -4.48
C ALA A 163 28.12 23.55 -3.23
N ASN A 164 27.35 23.85 -2.18
CA ASN A 164 27.87 24.40 -0.93
C ASN A 164 28.45 23.31 -0.04
N GLN A 165 29.74 23.45 0.26
CA GLN A 165 30.50 22.51 1.07
C GLN A 165 30.52 22.95 2.53
N GLY A 166 30.50 21.97 3.42
CA GLY A 166 30.32 22.17 4.86
C GLY A 166 29.55 20.98 5.43
N THR A 167 29.11 21.10 6.67
CA THR A 167 28.34 20.06 7.36
C THR A 167 27.31 20.73 8.27
N ALA A 168 26.05 20.78 7.84
CA ALA A 168 24.93 21.41 8.53
C ALA A 168 23.94 20.33 9.03
N ILE A 169 24.32 19.63 10.11
CA ILE A 169 23.51 18.53 10.66
C ILE A 169 22.21 19.08 11.27
N GLY A 170 22.27 20.24 11.94
CA GLY A 170 21.09 20.88 12.54
C GLY A 170 20.04 21.21 11.48
N ALA A 171 20.44 21.90 10.42
CA ALA A 171 19.57 22.23 9.29
C ALA A 171 18.94 20.99 8.63
N ALA A 172 19.68 19.87 8.55
CA ALA A 172 19.16 18.61 8.02
C ALA A 172 18.06 18.01 8.90
N ILE A 173 18.23 18.04 10.23
CA ILE A 173 17.21 17.58 11.19
C ILE A 173 15.98 18.49 11.09
N ASP A 174 16.15 19.80 11.07
CA ASP A 174 15.03 20.75 10.96
C ASP A 174 14.24 20.58 9.66
N LEU A 175 14.95 20.34 8.55
CA LEU A 175 14.31 20.06 7.27
C LEU A 175 13.56 18.73 7.29
N ALA A 176 14.12 17.70 7.93
CA ALA A 176 13.43 16.43 8.15
C ALA A 176 12.14 16.63 8.97
N LEU A 177 12.18 17.44 10.04
CA LEU A 177 10.99 17.80 10.83
C LEU A 177 9.90 18.45 9.99
N GLN A 178 10.29 19.37 9.10
CA GLN A 178 9.33 20.02 8.21
C GLN A 178 8.73 19.06 7.18
N ALA A 179 9.50 18.08 6.71
CA ALA A 179 9.02 17.07 5.77
C ALA A 179 8.02 16.08 6.40
N PHE A 180 8.01 15.93 7.72
CA PHE A 180 7.05 15.09 8.46
C PHE A 180 5.69 15.75 8.74
N LYS A 181 5.46 17.01 8.32
CA LYS A 181 4.25 17.78 8.64
C LYS A 181 2.93 17.20 8.11
N GLU A 182 2.97 16.15 7.29
CA GLU A 182 1.76 15.39 6.98
C GLU A 182 1.21 14.71 8.25
N GLU A 183 -0.08 14.91 8.53
CA GLU A 183 -0.79 14.25 9.64
C GLU A 183 -0.85 12.74 9.41
N SER A 184 0.19 12.06 9.86
CA SER A 184 0.33 10.61 9.84
C SER A 184 0.31 10.09 11.28
N PRO A 185 -0.55 9.12 11.60
CA PRO A 185 -0.58 8.45 12.90
C PRO A 185 0.53 7.39 13.02
N ALA A 186 1.52 7.40 12.12
CA ALA A 186 2.62 6.44 12.08
C ALA A 186 3.87 6.97 12.78
N GLY A 187 4.66 6.03 13.32
CA GLY A 187 5.80 6.38 14.16
C GLY A 187 6.88 7.03 13.33
N LYS A 188 7.44 8.14 13.82
CA LYS A 188 8.36 8.97 13.06
C LYS A 188 9.78 8.79 13.57
N ALA A 189 10.71 8.53 12.67
CA ALA A 189 12.12 8.38 12.99
C ALA A 189 13.02 9.09 11.98
N ILE A 190 14.09 9.70 12.49
CA ILE A 190 15.17 10.30 11.70
C ILE A 190 16.43 9.45 11.90
N ILE A 191 17.13 9.13 10.83
CA ILE A 191 18.48 8.54 10.91
C ILE A 191 19.46 9.53 10.27
N VAL A 192 20.37 10.06 11.07
CA VAL A 192 21.48 10.89 10.61
C VAL A 192 22.68 10.00 10.30
N ILE A 193 23.24 10.09 9.10
CA ILE A 193 24.42 9.34 8.68
C ILE A 193 25.51 10.35 8.33
N SER A 194 26.57 10.41 9.15
CA SER A 194 27.65 11.40 9.01
C SER A 194 28.93 10.92 9.69
N ASP A 195 30.06 11.54 9.38
CA ASP A 195 31.30 11.43 10.17
C ASP A 195 31.33 12.40 11.37
N GLY A 196 30.31 13.24 11.52
CA GLY A 196 30.16 14.17 12.65
C GLY A 196 31.16 15.33 12.61
N GLU A 197 31.82 15.58 11.48
CA GLU A 197 32.73 16.71 11.31
C GLU A 197 31.91 17.99 11.10
N ASN A 198 31.35 18.52 12.19
CA ASN A 198 30.44 19.66 12.16
C ASN A 198 31.18 21.00 12.17
N HIS A 199 30.71 21.94 11.36
CA HIS A 199 31.05 23.36 11.43
C HIS A 199 29.71 24.11 11.47
N GLU A 200 29.56 25.01 12.44
CA GLU A 200 28.56 26.11 12.47
C GLU A 200 27.22 25.89 13.20
N ASP A 201 26.64 24.68 13.31
CA ASP A 201 25.27 24.51 13.88
C ASP A 201 25.14 23.76 15.24
N ASP A 202 24.15 24.15 16.06
CA ASP A 202 23.70 23.47 17.29
C ASP A 202 22.88 22.19 16.99
N ALA A 203 23.51 21.20 16.33
CA ALA A 203 22.88 19.92 15.99
C ALA A 203 22.17 19.19 17.16
N PRO A 204 22.67 19.21 18.42
CA PRO A 204 21.96 18.61 19.54
C PRO A 204 20.62 19.30 19.88
N LEU A 205 20.52 20.61 19.66
CA LEU A 205 19.29 21.37 19.94
C LEU A 205 18.18 20.98 18.94
N ALA A 206 18.52 20.85 17.65
CA ALA A 206 17.59 20.37 16.63
C ALA A 206 17.08 18.96 16.95
N ALA A 207 17.95 18.08 17.47
CA ALA A 207 17.55 16.74 17.90
C ALA A 207 16.62 16.75 19.12
N GLU A 208 16.82 17.66 20.07
CA GLU A 208 15.92 17.84 21.22
C GLU A 208 14.54 18.33 20.78
N GLN A 209 14.49 19.28 19.82
CA GLN A 209 13.23 19.73 19.22
C GLN A 209 12.51 18.60 18.48
N ALA A 210 13.25 17.73 17.79
CA ALA A 210 12.69 16.55 17.15
C ALA A 210 12.07 15.59 18.16
N ALA A 211 12.76 15.31 19.27
CA ALA A 211 12.26 14.46 20.34
C ALA A 211 10.99 15.06 20.99
N ALA A 212 10.96 16.38 21.20
CA ALA A 212 9.78 17.07 21.73
C ALA A 212 8.55 16.95 20.79
N ALA A 213 8.77 16.82 19.49
CA ALA A 213 7.73 16.56 18.50
C ALA A 213 7.32 15.07 18.38
N GLY A 214 7.86 14.19 19.23
CA GLY A 214 7.60 12.74 19.20
C GLY A 214 8.38 12.00 18.12
N ILE A 215 9.45 12.58 17.59
CA ILE A 215 10.27 12.00 16.51
C ILE A 215 11.58 11.52 17.10
N VAL A 216 11.90 10.23 16.92
CA VAL A 216 13.14 9.63 17.45
C VAL A 216 14.30 9.89 16.47
N VAL A 217 15.44 10.38 16.97
CA VAL A 217 16.63 10.65 16.14
C VAL A 217 17.75 9.67 16.45
N HIS A 218 18.08 8.83 15.48
CA HIS A 218 19.23 7.93 15.50
C HIS A 218 20.41 8.55 14.77
N ALA A 219 21.63 8.16 15.15
CA ALA A 219 22.86 8.60 14.49
C ALA A 219 23.74 7.41 14.11
N ILE A 220 24.19 7.38 12.86
CA ILE A 220 25.16 6.41 12.35
C ILE A 220 26.46 7.14 12.05
N GLY A 221 27.50 6.81 12.81
CA GLY A 221 28.84 7.34 12.61
C GLY A 221 29.61 6.57 11.56
N ILE A 222 30.05 7.24 10.49
CA ILE A 222 30.85 6.62 9.43
C ILE A 222 32.27 7.16 9.45
N GLY A 223 33.24 6.26 9.59
CA GLY A 223 34.66 6.60 9.55
C GLY A 223 35.42 6.04 10.75
N THR A 224 36.66 6.48 10.86
CA THR A 224 37.59 6.06 11.91
C THR A 224 37.98 7.25 12.80
N PRO A 225 38.08 7.07 14.13
CA PRO A 225 38.55 8.13 15.04
C PRO A 225 39.99 8.56 14.78
N GLN A 226 40.83 7.65 14.26
CA GLN A 226 42.22 7.94 13.91
C GLN A 226 42.32 8.97 12.77
N GLY A 227 41.32 8.96 11.90
CA GLY A 227 41.21 9.80 10.72
C GLY A 227 42.03 9.31 9.54
N ALA A 228 41.64 9.78 8.36
CA ALA A 228 42.31 9.43 7.12
C ALA A 228 42.26 10.61 6.14
N PRO A 229 43.23 10.69 5.21
CA PRO A 229 43.27 11.75 4.22
C PRO A 229 42.19 11.53 3.15
N ILE A 230 41.67 12.61 2.59
CA ILE A 230 40.63 12.58 1.56
C ILE A 230 41.30 12.47 0.19
N PRO A 231 41.12 11.39 -0.59
CA PRO A 231 41.70 11.28 -1.92
C PRO A 231 40.98 12.19 -2.92
N VAL A 232 41.73 12.73 -3.88
CA VAL A 232 41.17 13.47 -5.01
C VAL A 232 41.37 12.65 -6.27
N LYS A 233 40.26 12.19 -6.86
CA LYS A 233 40.27 11.38 -8.09
C LYS A 233 39.69 12.19 -9.24
N LYS A 234 40.36 12.16 -10.40
CA LYS A 234 39.83 12.74 -11.66
C LYS A 234 40.03 11.72 -12.77
N GLY A 235 38.93 11.32 -13.44
CA GLY A 235 38.99 10.33 -14.52
C GLY A 235 39.52 8.96 -14.10
N GLY A 236 39.31 8.55 -12.84
CA GLY A 236 39.79 7.26 -12.32
C GLY A 236 41.26 7.24 -11.88
N GLN A 237 42.00 8.33 -12.09
CA GLN A 237 43.38 8.47 -11.62
C GLN A 237 43.43 9.21 -10.29
N ASN A 238 44.28 8.73 -9.37
CA ASN A 238 44.48 9.33 -8.06
C ASN A 238 45.44 10.52 -8.19
N LEU A 239 44.94 11.74 -8.06
CA LEU A 239 45.73 12.99 -8.19
C LEU A 239 46.46 13.38 -6.89
N GLY A 240 46.26 12.60 -5.83
CA GLY A 240 46.81 12.86 -4.50
C GLY A 240 45.70 13.04 -3.46
N PHE A 241 46.03 13.72 -2.38
CA PHE A 241 45.09 14.01 -1.30
C PHE A 241 44.66 15.46 -1.32
N ARG A 242 43.47 15.72 -0.78
CA ARG A 242 42.94 17.06 -0.64
C ARG A 242 43.81 17.87 0.30
N LYS A 243 44.16 19.09 -0.13
CA LYS A 243 45.00 20.02 0.63
C LYS A 243 44.17 21.21 1.11
N ASP A 244 44.54 21.75 2.26
CA ASP A 244 43.99 22.99 2.78
C ASP A 244 44.59 24.22 2.07
N ARG A 245 44.18 25.42 2.48
CA ARG A 245 44.71 26.69 1.95
C ARG A 245 46.22 26.87 2.18
N ASN A 246 46.78 26.15 3.14
CA ASN A 246 48.20 26.20 3.52
C ASN A 246 49.02 25.09 2.84
N GLY A 247 48.41 24.27 1.97
CA GLY A 247 49.06 23.17 1.26
C GLY A 247 49.25 21.88 2.06
N SER A 248 48.73 21.81 3.29
CA SER A 248 48.78 20.63 4.15
C SER A 248 47.63 19.66 3.81
N THR A 249 47.88 18.35 3.93
CA THR A 249 46.86 17.32 3.66
C THR A 249 45.74 17.38 4.69
N VAL A 250 44.50 17.46 4.22
CA VAL A 250 43.30 17.44 5.07
C VAL A 250 43.04 16.01 5.55
N VAL A 251 42.98 15.82 6.86
CA VAL A 251 42.67 14.55 7.52
C VAL A 251 41.31 14.67 8.22
N THR A 252 40.32 13.92 7.76
CA THR A 252 38.98 13.87 8.35
C THR A 252 38.91 12.80 9.44
N ARG A 253 38.20 13.07 10.54
CA ARG A 253 38.06 12.17 11.70
C ARG A 253 36.60 12.01 12.07
N LEU A 254 36.23 10.80 12.49
CA LEU A 254 34.91 10.54 13.06
C LEU A 254 34.78 11.21 14.45
N ASN A 255 33.79 12.08 14.61
CA ASN A 255 33.43 12.69 15.89
C ASN A 255 32.31 11.90 16.59
N GLU A 256 32.67 10.77 17.23
CA GLU A 256 31.69 9.97 17.97
C GLU A 256 31.00 10.74 19.11
N PRO A 257 31.69 11.57 19.92
CA PRO A 257 31.05 12.31 21.02
C PRO A 257 29.88 13.18 20.56
N LEU A 258 30.02 13.88 19.43
CA LEU A 258 28.94 14.71 18.89
C LEU A 258 27.74 13.87 18.46
N LEU A 259 27.97 12.81 17.69
CA LEU A 259 26.89 11.95 17.18
C LEU A 259 26.16 11.21 18.32
N ARG A 260 26.88 10.82 19.38
CA ARG A 260 26.26 10.27 20.60
C ARG A 260 25.37 11.30 21.28
N ARG A 261 25.82 12.55 21.42
CA ARG A 261 25.00 13.63 22.00
C ARG A 261 23.73 13.88 21.20
N ILE A 262 23.81 13.89 19.86
CA ILE A 262 22.65 14.04 18.98
C ILE A 262 21.65 12.89 19.19
N ALA A 263 22.13 11.65 19.17
CA ALA A 263 21.27 10.49 19.39
C ALA A 263 20.61 10.50 20.78
N SER A 264 21.37 10.85 21.83
CA SER A 264 20.84 10.96 23.19
C SER A 264 19.83 12.09 23.35
N ALA A 265 20.06 13.25 22.74
CA ALA A 265 19.10 14.36 22.73
C ALA A 265 17.81 14.01 21.98
N GLY A 266 17.93 13.18 20.93
CA GLY A 266 16.82 12.72 20.11
C GLY A 266 16.11 11.44 20.61
N ASN A 267 16.37 10.98 21.83
CA ASN A 267 15.86 9.69 22.37
C ASN A 267 16.14 8.45 21.50
N GLY A 268 17.16 8.52 20.64
CA GLY A 268 17.55 7.41 19.76
C GLY A 268 18.88 6.79 20.18
N THR A 269 19.48 6.07 19.23
CA THR A 269 20.73 5.33 19.44
C THR A 269 21.81 5.76 18.48
N TYR A 270 23.04 5.70 18.98
CA TYR A 270 24.23 5.89 18.18
C TYR A 270 24.83 4.53 17.81
N VAL A 271 25.09 4.33 16.52
CA VAL A 271 25.81 3.15 16.05
C VAL A 271 26.98 3.55 15.17
N ARG A 272 28.15 2.95 15.38
CA ARG A 272 29.30 3.16 14.51
C ARG A 272 29.29 2.16 13.35
N ALA A 273 29.35 2.65 12.13
CA ALA A 273 29.53 1.82 10.95
C ALA A 273 30.94 1.24 10.92
N SER A 274 31.04 -0.09 10.76
CA SER A 274 32.29 -0.81 10.56
C SER A 274 32.27 -1.54 9.22
N SER A 275 33.44 -1.99 8.75
CA SER A 275 33.58 -2.72 7.49
C SER A 275 32.77 -4.04 7.44
N SER A 276 32.50 -4.66 8.59
CA SER A 276 31.78 -5.93 8.71
C SER A 276 30.30 -5.76 9.06
N ASN A 277 29.96 -4.73 9.85
CA ASN A 277 28.59 -4.46 10.26
C ASN A 277 28.34 -2.94 10.30
N MET A 278 27.33 -2.49 9.57
CA MET A 278 26.94 -1.08 9.50
C MET A 278 25.91 -0.68 10.56
N GLY A 279 25.67 -1.53 11.55
CA GLY A 279 24.73 -1.22 12.65
C GLY A 279 23.25 -1.25 12.27
N ILE A 280 22.96 -1.49 10.99
CA ILE A 280 21.61 -1.47 10.41
C ILE A 280 20.69 -2.49 11.09
N VAL A 281 21.23 -3.64 11.51
CA VAL A 281 20.43 -4.70 12.14
C VAL A 281 19.85 -4.24 13.46
N GLU A 282 20.68 -3.62 14.30
CA GLU A 282 20.29 -3.12 15.62
C GLU A 282 19.26 -1.98 15.47
N LEU A 283 19.50 -1.08 14.53
CA LEU A 283 18.60 0.04 14.26
C LEU A 283 17.25 -0.43 13.71
N VAL A 284 17.22 -1.38 12.78
CA VAL A 284 15.97 -1.97 12.25
C VAL A 284 15.15 -2.63 13.37
N GLU A 285 15.81 -3.27 14.33
CA GLU A 285 15.08 -3.92 15.43
C GLU A 285 14.42 -2.89 16.36
N GLN A 286 15.07 -1.75 16.61
CA GLN A 286 14.46 -0.65 17.35
C GLN A 286 13.30 0.00 16.60
N LEU A 287 13.44 0.20 15.28
CA LEU A 287 12.37 0.73 14.44
C LEU A 287 11.10 -0.16 14.48
N LYS A 288 11.28 -1.49 14.49
CA LYS A 288 10.14 -2.43 14.65
C LYS A 288 9.45 -2.33 16.00
N GLN A 289 10.19 -2.05 17.08
CA GLN A 289 9.59 -1.88 18.40
C GLN A 289 8.68 -0.64 18.42
N MET A 290 9.10 0.45 17.75
CA MET A 290 8.27 1.65 17.58
C MET A 290 7.00 1.34 16.76
N GLU A 291 7.12 0.58 15.67
CA GLU A 291 5.98 0.17 14.81
C GLU A 291 4.89 -0.58 15.60
N GLN A 292 5.28 -1.35 16.63
CA GLN A 292 4.32 -2.12 17.44
C GLN A 292 3.56 -1.26 18.47
N ALA A 293 4.14 -0.14 18.92
CA ALA A 293 3.54 0.73 19.92
C ALA A 293 2.41 1.61 19.36
N GLU A 294 2.47 1.98 18.08
CA GLU A 294 1.53 2.92 17.44
C GLU A 294 0.36 2.27 16.68
N VAL A 295 0.07 0.98 16.92
CA VAL A 295 -1.02 0.28 16.24
C VAL A 295 -2.40 0.79 16.70
N GLY A 296 -2.81 1.95 16.19
CA GLY A 296 -4.16 2.50 16.25
C GLY A 296 -5.00 1.95 15.09
N SER A 297 -6.05 1.20 15.40
CA SER A 297 -6.90 0.59 14.38
C SER A 297 -7.76 1.65 13.67
N MET A 298 -7.36 2.09 12.47
CA MET A 298 -8.28 2.76 11.56
C MET A 298 -9.29 1.74 11.01
N ARG A 299 -10.57 1.99 11.29
CA ARG A 299 -11.69 1.13 10.90
C ARG A 299 -12.23 1.60 9.55
N TYR A 300 -11.89 0.88 8.48
CA TYR A 300 -12.59 1.03 7.21
C TYR A 300 -13.75 0.03 7.15
N THR A 301 -14.95 0.52 6.90
CA THR A 301 -16.11 -0.33 6.61
C THR A 301 -16.20 -0.53 5.11
N ALA A 302 -15.75 -1.69 4.61
CA ALA A 302 -16.05 -2.11 3.25
C ALA A 302 -17.50 -2.62 3.18
N TYR A 303 -18.21 -2.26 2.11
CA TYR A 303 -19.57 -2.71 1.85
C TYR A 303 -19.55 -3.63 0.62
N ASP A 304 -19.90 -4.90 0.82
CA ASP A 304 -20.00 -5.87 -0.26
C ASP A 304 -21.47 -6.04 -0.65
N ASP A 305 -21.80 -5.62 -1.87
CA ASP A 305 -23.13 -5.81 -2.44
C ASP A 305 -23.33 -7.28 -2.84
N ARG A 306 -23.85 -8.09 -1.92
CA ARG A 306 -24.23 -9.46 -2.23
C ARG A 306 -25.52 -9.51 -3.05
N TYR A 307 -25.40 -9.33 -4.37
CA TYR A 307 -26.50 -9.50 -5.33
C TYR A 307 -26.81 -10.97 -5.66
N GLN A 308 -26.08 -11.93 -5.09
CA GLN A 308 -26.24 -13.36 -5.38
C GLN A 308 -27.22 -14.03 -4.39
N TRP A 309 -28.44 -14.26 -4.91
CA TRP A 309 -29.45 -15.25 -4.52
C TRP A 309 -29.42 -15.82 -3.09
N PRO A 310 -30.45 -15.59 -2.25
CA PRO A 310 -30.49 -16.07 -0.85
C PRO A 310 -30.49 -17.59 -0.66
N TRP A 311 -30.76 -18.39 -1.71
CA TRP A 311 -31.00 -19.83 -1.57
C TRP A 311 -29.83 -20.73 -1.97
N VAL A 312 -28.78 -20.19 -2.61
CA VAL A 312 -27.52 -20.94 -2.70
C VAL A 312 -26.80 -20.71 -1.38
N ARG A 313 -27.17 -21.51 -0.39
CA ARG A 313 -26.31 -21.80 0.76
C ARG A 313 -24.95 -22.22 0.20
N ARG A 314 -24.01 -21.29 0.08
CA ARG A 314 -22.63 -21.62 0.42
C ARG A 314 -22.63 -21.66 1.93
N TRP A 315 -22.85 -22.86 2.46
CA TRP A 315 -22.54 -23.21 3.86
C TRP A 315 -21.23 -22.49 4.21
N PRO A 316 -21.07 -21.88 5.40
CA PRO A 316 -19.79 -21.34 5.80
C PRO A 316 -18.78 -22.49 5.73
N ALA A 317 -18.01 -22.55 4.64
CA ALA A 317 -16.75 -23.25 4.67
C ALA A 317 -15.97 -22.47 5.71
N SER A 318 -15.73 -23.13 6.83
CA SER A 318 -14.79 -22.75 7.86
C SER A 318 -13.62 -22.00 7.22
N PRO A 319 -13.12 -20.91 7.80
CA PRO A 319 -11.87 -20.35 7.34
C PRO A 319 -10.78 -21.39 7.58
N CYS A 320 -10.49 -22.21 6.57
CA CYS A 320 -9.22 -22.89 6.47
C CYS A 320 -8.20 -21.78 6.30
N THR A 321 -7.69 -21.31 7.44
CA THR A 321 -6.45 -20.56 7.53
C THR A 321 -5.36 -21.45 6.95
N CYS A 322 -5.10 -21.28 5.65
CA CYS A 322 -3.89 -21.80 5.04
C CYS A 322 -2.79 -20.77 5.32
N SER A 323 -2.21 -20.88 6.51
CA SER A 323 -0.95 -20.24 6.84
C SER A 323 0.13 -20.92 6.00
N LEU A 324 0.53 -20.25 4.92
CA LEU A 324 1.76 -20.53 4.18
C LEU A 324 2.93 -20.05 5.05
N GLU A 325 3.27 -20.84 6.06
CA GLU A 325 4.62 -20.83 6.62
C GLU A 325 5.53 -21.64 5.71
N SER A 326 6.56 -20.95 5.23
CA SER A 326 7.64 -21.53 4.44
C SER A 326 8.36 -22.63 5.23
N GLY A 327 8.39 -23.83 4.64
CA GLY A 327 9.35 -24.89 4.98
C GLY A 327 8.86 -25.86 6.05
N GLU A 328 8.20 -26.95 5.63
CA GLU A 328 8.53 -28.35 5.96
C GLU A 328 7.36 -29.22 5.46
N THR A 329 7.61 -30.09 4.49
CA THR A 329 6.64 -31.08 4.02
C THR A 329 6.41 -32.16 5.08
N ARG A 330 5.28 -32.12 5.80
CA ARG A 330 4.61 -33.30 6.36
C ARG A 330 3.25 -32.95 6.98
N ALA A 331 2.17 -33.15 6.23
CA ALA A 331 0.83 -33.21 6.80
C ALA A 331 0.60 -34.60 7.40
N ARG A 332 0.41 -34.69 8.72
CA ARG A 332 -0.21 -35.86 9.37
C ARG A 332 -1.72 -35.64 9.41
N CYS A 333 -2.45 -36.39 8.59
CA CYS A 333 -3.86 -36.70 8.85
C CYS A 333 -3.93 -38.00 9.65
N GLY A 334 -4.38 -37.95 10.90
CA GLY A 334 -5.16 -39.06 11.48
C GLY A 334 -6.61 -38.83 11.08
N THR A 335 -7.42 -39.79 10.68
CA THR A 335 -7.39 -41.25 10.80
C THR A 335 -8.12 -41.84 9.58
N HIS A 336 -7.49 -42.77 8.86
CA HIS A 336 -8.00 -43.85 7.99
C HIS A 336 -7.13 -44.01 6.72
N PRO A 337 -6.69 -45.24 6.39
CA PRO A 337 -5.79 -45.50 5.26
C PRO A 337 -6.52 -45.68 3.92
N CYS A 338 -5.72 -45.42 2.88
CA CYS A 338 -5.92 -45.37 1.43
C CYS A 338 -6.87 -46.40 0.79
N HIS A 339 -7.45 -46.02 -0.35
CA HIS A 339 -7.28 -46.81 -1.58
C HIS A 339 -7.30 -45.90 -2.83
N GLU A 340 -6.34 -46.14 -3.71
CA GLU A 340 -6.11 -45.49 -5.01
C GLU A 340 -7.26 -45.74 -6.00
N THR A 341 -7.52 -44.77 -6.89
CA THR A 341 -7.59 -44.95 -8.36
C THR A 341 -8.03 -43.66 -9.06
N HIS A 342 -7.12 -43.11 -9.90
CA HIS A 342 -7.30 -42.19 -11.04
C HIS A 342 -8.07 -40.85 -10.95
N PRO A 343 -7.66 -39.82 -11.75
CA PRO A 343 -8.15 -38.44 -11.62
C PRO A 343 -9.33 -38.13 -12.58
N PRO A 344 -10.18 -37.14 -12.25
CA PRO A 344 -10.86 -36.36 -13.28
C PRO A 344 -10.37 -34.90 -13.32
N SER A 345 -9.77 -34.59 -14.45
CA SER A 345 -9.83 -33.32 -15.20
C SER A 345 -10.43 -32.07 -14.52
N CYS A 346 -9.58 -31.04 -14.36
CA CYS A 346 -10.01 -29.65 -14.20
C CYS A 346 -10.33 -29.01 -15.56
N PRO A 347 -11.44 -28.29 -15.75
CA PRO A 347 -11.59 -27.39 -16.89
C PRO A 347 -11.01 -26.00 -16.56
N ALA A 348 -10.10 -25.53 -17.41
CA ALA A 348 -9.57 -24.16 -17.38
C ALA A 348 -10.63 -23.13 -17.85
N PRO A 349 -10.62 -21.88 -17.35
CA PRO A 349 -11.56 -20.86 -17.77
C PRO A 349 -11.13 -20.21 -19.10
N VAL A 350 -12.04 -20.27 -20.09
CA VAL A 350 -11.93 -19.63 -21.40
C VAL A 350 -12.13 -18.12 -21.26
N ARG A 351 -11.09 -17.35 -21.64
CA ARG A 351 -11.11 -15.89 -21.74
C ARG A 351 -11.61 -15.50 -23.14
N ARG A 352 -12.87 -15.04 -23.26
CA ARG A 352 -13.42 -14.48 -24.51
C ARG A 352 -13.21 -12.97 -24.53
N LEU A 353 -12.39 -12.50 -25.47
CA LEU A 353 -12.30 -11.10 -25.88
C LEU A 353 -13.61 -10.67 -26.55
N LEU A 354 -14.08 -9.46 -26.23
CA LEU A 354 -14.97 -8.68 -27.10
C LEU A 354 -14.35 -7.31 -27.29
N HIS A 355 -13.90 -7.05 -28.51
CA HIS A 355 -13.50 -5.75 -29.03
C HIS A 355 -14.74 -4.91 -29.36
N ALA A 356 -14.72 -3.64 -28.95
CA ALA A 356 -15.46 -2.56 -29.57
C ALA A 356 -14.51 -1.37 -29.72
N GLY A 357 -14.44 -0.78 -30.91
CA GLY A 357 -13.59 0.38 -31.18
C GLY A 357 -13.53 0.69 -32.66
N GLY A 358 -14.31 1.68 -33.09
CA GLY A 358 -14.42 2.11 -34.47
C GLY A 358 -13.29 3.03 -34.96
N ALA A 359 -13.45 3.42 -36.22
CA ALA A 359 -13.02 4.67 -36.86
C ALA A 359 -11.64 4.74 -37.56
N HIS A 360 -11.75 4.74 -38.90
CA HIS A 360 -11.12 5.62 -39.88
C HIS A 360 -9.78 6.34 -39.60
N GLY A 361 -8.83 6.16 -40.53
CA GLY A 361 -7.82 7.18 -40.83
C GLY A 361 -6.64 6.72 -41.68
N ARG A 362 -6.68 7.04 -42.99
CA ARG A 362 -5.57 7.42 -43.91
C ARG A 362 -4.31 6.52 -43.95
N ALA A 363 -4.06 5.80 -45.05
CA ALA A 363 -3.40 6.27 -46.29
C ALA A 363 -1.91 5.87 -46.37
N ARG A 364 -1.59 4.98 -47.32
CA ARG A 364 -0.49 5.06 -48.33
C ARG A 364 -0.02 3.66 -48.75
N ALA A 365 -0.26 3.36 -50.02
CA ALA A 365 0.52 2.42 -50.83
C ALA A 365 1.88 3.10 -51.22
N PRO A 366 2.80 2.50 -52.00
CA PRO A 366 2.74 1.18 -52.67
C PRO A 366 4.06 0.37 -52.70
N ALA A 367 3.94 -0.84 -53.27
CA ALA A 367 4.83 -1.45 -54.27
C ALA A 367 5.87 -2.54 -53.89
N ARG A 368 5.86 -3.55 -54.79
CA ARG A 368 6.96 -4.39 -55.34
C ARG A 368 7.21 -5.81 -54.78
N ARG A 369 6.67 -6.75 -55.56
CA ARG A 369 7.34 -7.80 -56.39
C ARG A 369 8.31 -8.81 -55.71
N LEU A 370 7.89 -10.07 -55.78
CA LEU A 370 8.57 -11.26 -56.34
C LEU A 370 10.12 -11.30 -56.39
N ARG A 371 10.71 -12.29 -55.71
CA ARG A 371 11.65 -13.34 -56.22
C ARG A 371 12.06 -14.26 -55.04
N ILE A 372 11.87 -15.59 -55.11
CA ILE A 372 12.84 -16.65 -55.51
C ILE A 372 14.17 -16.50 -54.73
N ARG A 373 14.67 -17.45 -53.91
CA ARG A 373 15.05 -18.83 -54.24
C ARG A 373 15.36 -19.63 -52.96
N ARG A 374 15.11 -20.94 -53.01
CA ARG A 374 15.74 -21.96 -52.16
C ARG A 374 17.24 -22.05 -52.47
N ARG A 375 18.09 -22.06 -51.44
CA ARG A 375 19.01 -23.15 -51.12
C ARG A 375 19.59 -22.92 -49.73
#